data_AF-A0A401KD93-F1
#
_entry.id   AF-A0A401KD93-F1
#
_cell.length_a   1.000
_cell.length_b   1.000
_cell.length_c   1.000
_cell.angle_alpha   90.00
_cell.angle_beta   90.00
_cell.angle_gamma   90.00
#
_symmetry.space_group_name_H-M   'P 1'
#
loop_
_entity.id
_entity.type
_entity.pdbx_description
1 polymer ?
#
loop_
_entity_poly.entity_id
_entity_poly.type
_entity_poly.pdbx_seq_one_letter_code
_entity_poly.pdbx_strand_id
1 'polypeptide(L)'
;MKAFNLLLLWISVLSTHVLANNNAAPYELLYYYYVYKLEWDTGIERTIATGCVSKYGGMCYFDEFAMYLIELDWQIEYRPKGPVDHTRTPGMGAATKLFINIPTSASYDLEKLLPGIKADEKSFPLVFDTILHSANNAIAQDKVSKDDLEQAVAMAQQAKKARTPPIFALQQASLESRIGADAYRLVQLEGSGFKWLETFDEIDSEVTKGKLTAVAAAKLKETIRQFSLTYEHDILGGDLPTHTHLNIVKALATSITSLTRGIEEKFPSSDDDSSESWPSSECEDEFSYSSSSSSSGSD
;
A
#
# COMPACT_ATOMS: atom_id res chain seq x y z
N MET A 1 10.20 -7.56 44.24
CA MET A 1 10.91 -6.60 43.35
C MET A 1 11.62 -7.28 42.18
N LYS A 2 12.45 -8.33 42.36
CA LYS A 2 13.14 -9.00 41.23
C LYS A 2 12.21 -9.61 40.16
N ALA A 3 11.10 -10.24 40.56
CA ALA A 3 10.12 -10.82 39.63
C ALA A 3 9.30 -9.77 38.85
N PHE A 4 9.02 -8.61 39.46
CA PHE A 4 8.29 -7.52 38.81
C PHE A 4 9.17 -6.82 37.75
N ASN A 5 10.47 -6.67 38.02
CA ASN A 5 11.42 -6.16 37.04
C ASN A 5 11.63 -7.14 35.88
N LEU A 6 11.62 -8.45 36.13
CA LEU A 6 11.65 -9.47 35.07
C LEU A 6 10.38 -9.48 34.22
N LEU A 7 9.21 -9.24 34.82
CA LEU A 7 7.94 -9.13 34.11
C LEU A 7 7.87 -7.86 33.25
N LEU A 8 8.34 -6.72 33.78
CA LEU A 8 8.47 -5.48 33.02
C LEU A 8 9.45 -5.61 31.87
N LEU A 9 10.59 -6.29 32.09
CA LEU A 9 11.58 -6.55 31.05
C LEU A 9 11.02 -7.51 29.98
N TRP A 10 10.24 -8.51 30.37
CA TRP A 10 9.48 -9.38 29.45
C TRP A 10 8.43 -8.62 28.64
N ILE A 11 7.66 -7.73 29.28
CA ILE A 11 6.63 -6.92 28.60
C ILE A 11 7.29 -5.91 27.65
N SER A 12 8.43 -5.31 28.01
CA SER A 12 9.16 -4.41 27.12
C SER A 12 9.89 -5.11 25.98
N VAL A 13 10.21 -6.41 26.10
CA VAL A 13 10.78 -7.22 25.01
C VAL A 13 9.67 -7.76 24.08
N LEU A 14 8.44 -7.91 24.57
CA LEU A 14 7.27 -8.22 23.75
C LEU A 14 6.80 -7.05 22.86
N SER A 15 7.33 -5.84 23.07
CA SER A 15 7.03 -4.64 22.29
C SER A 15 7.93 -4.42 21.08
N THR A 16 8.77 -5.39 20.69
CA THR A 16 9.35 -5.38 19.34
C THR A 16 8.25 -5.78 18.35
N HIS A 17 7.29 -4.87 18.17
CA HIS A 17 6.29 -4.95 17.12
C HIS A 17 7.03 -4.81 15.80
N VAL A 18 7.56 -5.93 15.34
CA VAL A 18 8.09 -6.08 14.00
C VAL A 18 7.00 -5.56 13.07
N LEU A 19 7.34 -4.57 12.25
CA LEU A 19 6.54 -4.07 11.12
C LEU A 19 6.24 -5.16 10.06
N ALA A 20 6.49 -6.42 10.40
CA ALA A 20 6.12 -7.64 9.71
C ALA A 20 4.60 -7.77 9.72
N ASN A 21 4.02 -7.32 8.63
CA ASN A 21 2.69 -7.75 8.25
C ASN A 21 2.86 -8.95 7.33
N ASN A 22 2.78 -10.15 7.89
CA ASN A 22 2.91 -11.40 7.13
C ASN A 22 1.95 -11.47 5.94
N ASN A 23 0.78 -10.81 6.01
CA ASN A 23 -0.18 -10.76 4.91
C ASN A 23 0.28 -9.84 3.77
N ALA A 24 1.07 -8.81 4.06
CA ALA A 24 1.65 -7.92 3.05
C ALA A 24 2.94 -8.50 2.48
N ALA A 25 3.66 -9.31 3.26
CA ALA A 25 5.06 -9.53 3.01
C ALA A 25 5.41 -10.17 1.65
N PRO A 26 4.68 -11.21 1.21
CA PRO A 26 4.89 -11.78 -0.12
C PRO A 26 4.63 -10.81 -1.27
N TYR A 27 3.68 -9.89 -1.11
CA TYR A 27 3.36 -8.90 -2.14
C TYR A 27 4.41 -7.80 -2.23
N GLU A 28 4.97 -7.38 -1.10
CA GLU A 28 6.09 -6.45 -1.07
C GLU A 28 7.32 -7.04 -1.75
N LEU A 29 7.63 -8.32 -1.48
CA LEU A 29 8.76 -8.99 -2.11
C LEU A 29 8.61 -9.08 -3.63
N LEU A 30 7.39 -9.36 -4.11
CA LEU A 30 7.08 -9.33 -5.54
C LEU A 30 7.18 -7.92 -6.12
N TYR A 31 6.68 -6.91 -5.41
CA TYR A 31 6.81 -5.51 -5.81
C TYR A 31 8.29 -5.11 -5.95
N TYR A 32 9.11 -5.38 -4.94
CA TYR A 32 10.56 -5.11 -4.98
C TYR A 32 11.25 -5.84 -6.13
N TYR A 33 10.85 -7.10 -6.38
CA TYR A 33 11.39 -7.89 -7.47
C TYR A 33 11.06 -7.29 -8.84
N TYR A 34 9.82 -6.84 -9.06
CA TYR A 34 9.45 -6.20 -10.33
C TYR A 34 10.23 -4.91 -10.54
N VAL A 35 10.45 -4.09 -9.50
CA VAL A 35 11.30 -2.90 -9.65
C VAL A 35 12.77 -3.26 -9.93
N TYR A 36 13.31 -4.26 -9.23
CA TYR A 36 14.65 -4.83 -9.54
C TYR A 36 14.75 -5.27 -11.00
N LYS A 37 13.71 -5.93 -11.52
CA LYS A 37 13.63 -6.35 -12.92
C LYS A 37 13.57 -5.17 -13.88
N LEU A 38 12.85 -4.10 -13.56
CA LEU A 38 12.84 -2.88 -14.36
C LEU A 38 14.25 -2.26 -14.45
N GLU A 39 15.00 -2.18 -13.35
CA GLU A 39 16.40 -1.71 -13.39
C GLU A 39 17.26 -2.60 -14.31
N TRP A 40 17.04 -3.91 -14.25
CA TRP A 40 17.77 -4.87 -15.07
C TRP A 40 17.47 -4.73 -16.56
N ASP A 41 16.19 -4.69 -16.93
CA ASP A 41 15.74 -4.69 -18.32
C ASP A 41 16.07 -3.38 -19.04
N THR A 42 16.04 -2.27 -18.29
CA THR A 42 16.41 -0.93 -18.79
C THR A 42 17.93 -0.70 -18.83
N GLY A 43 18.69 -1.50 -18.08
CA GLY A 43 20.15 -1.45 -18.06
C GLY A 43 20.73 -0.25 -17.29
N ILE A 44 19.94 0.38 -16.41
CA ILE A 44 20.42 1.44 -15.53
C ILE A 44 21.33 0.89 -14.42
N GLU A 45 21.96 1.80 -13.67
CA GLU A 45 22.67 1.43 -12.46
C GLU A 45 21.72 0.72 -11.49
N ARG A 46 22.14 -0.48 -11.06
CA ARG A 46 21.34 -1.33 -10.18
C ARG A 46 21.48 -0.81 -8.75
N THR A 47 20.36 -0.54 -8.12
CA THR A 47 20.32 -0.07 -6.73
C THR A 47 19.62 -1.07 -5.81
N ILE A 48 18.79 -1.94 -6.37
CA ILE A 48 18.03 -2.95 -5.62
C ILE A 48 18.77 -4.29 -5.65
N ALA A 49 18.91 -4.91 -4.47
CA ALA A 49 19.46 -6.25 -4.28
C ALA A 49 20.75 -6.52 -5.07
N THR A 50 21.66 -5.54 -5.10
CA THR A 50 22.85 -5.55 -5.98
C THR A 50 23.75 -6.77 -5.76
N GLY A 51 23.79 -7.30 -4.53
CA GLY A 51 24.52 -8.51 -4.20
C GLY A 51 23.87 -9.82 -4.68
N CYS A 52 22.58 -9.81 -5.06
CA CYS A 52 21.91 -10.99 -5.61
C CYS A 52 22.59 -11.44 -6.92
N VAL A 53 22.91 -10.49 -7.79
CA VAL A 53 23.59 -10.73 -9.06
C VAL A 53 24.95 -11.40 -8.85
N SER A 54 25.70 -10.93 -7.86
CA SER A 54 27.01 -11.50 -7.53
C SER A 54 26.92 -12.92 -6.99
N LYS A 55 25.81 -13.27 -6.32
CA LYS A 55 25.57 -14.60 -5.76
C LYS A 55 25.13 -15.63 -6.81
N TYR A 56 24.29 -15.23 -7.77
CA TYR A 56 23.66 -16.14 -8.72
C TYR A 56 24.17 -16.01 -10.17
N GLY A 57 25.05 -15.06 -10.46
CA GLY A 57 25.77 -14.98 -11.74
C GLY A 57 24.97 -14.39 -12.91
N GLY A 58 23.93 -13.62 -12.63
CA GLY A 58 23.06 -13.00 -13.64
C GLY A 58 21.89 -12.23 -13.01
N MET A 59 20.87 -11.93 -13.82
CA MET A 59 19.60 -11.48 -13.28
C MET A 59 19.05 -12.58 -12.39
N CYS A 60 18.79 -12.25 -11.12
CA CYS A 60 18.15 -13.21 -10.23
C CYS A 60 16.75 -13.54 -10.73
N TYR A 61 16.42 -14.82 -10.75
CA TYR A 61 15.03 -15.26 -10.84
C TYR A 61 14.30 -14.94 -9.53
N PHE A 62 12.97 -14.97 -9.54
CA PHE A 62 12.21 -14.58 -8.35
C PHE A 62 12.54 -15.41 -7.11
N ASP A 63 12.69 -16.72 -7.28
CA ASP A 63 13.04 -17.63 -6.17
C ASP A 63 14.42 -17.33 -5.58
N GLU A 64 15.40 -17.01 -6.42
CA GLU A 64 16.74 -16.58 -6.00
C GLU A 64 16.71 -15.23 -5.28
N PHE A 65 15.95 -14.26 -5.81
CA PHE A 65 15.76 -12.94 -5.21
C PHE A 65 15.08 -13.07 -3.84
N ALA A 66 14.02 -13.86 -3.75
CA ALA A 66 13.31 -14.11 -2.50
C ALA A 66 14.24 -14.79 -1.47
N MET A 67 14.93 -15.87 -1.84
CA MET A 67 15.89 -16.56 -0.98
C MET A 67 17.10 -15.69 -0.58
N TYR A 68 17.44 -14.68 -1.38
CA TYR A 68 18.49 -13.73 -1.06
C TYR A 68 18.08 -12.77 0.06
N LEU A 69 16.82 -12.34 0.06
CA LEU A 69 16.30 -11.27 0.92
C LEU A 69 15.61 -11.74 2.19
N ILE A 70 14.87 -12.85 2.16
CA ILE A 70 14.13 -13.30 3.34
C ILE A 70 15.08 -13.86 4.41
N GLU A 71 14.76 -13.68 5.69
CA GLU A 71 15.57 -14.21 6.79
C GLU A 71 15.53 -15.74 6.89
N LEU A 72 16.53 -16.32 7.59
CA LEU A 72 16.80 -17.76 7.61
C LEU A 72 15.56 -18.60 8.01
N ASP A 73 14.80 -18.17 8.99
CA ASP A 73 13.60 -18.88 9.45
C ASP A 73 12.55 -18.98 8.35
N TRP A 74 12.41 -17.94 7.53
CA TRP A 74 11.51 -17.95 6.38
C TRP A 74 12.10 -18.73 5.20
N GLN A 75 13.42 -18.68 4.99
CA GLN A 75 14.11 -19.49 3.97
C GLN A 75 13.91 -21.00 4.18
N ILE A 76 13.80 -21.47 5.42
CA ILE A 76 13.58 -22.89 5.73
C ILE A 76 12.19 -23.35 5.24
N GLU A 77 11.20 -22.47 5.30
CA GLU A 77 9.82 -22.77 4.92
C GLU A 77 9.55 -22.51 3.43
N TYR A 78 10.24 -21.53 2.83
CA TYR A 78 10.09 -21.24 1.40
C TYR A 78 10.75 -22.32 0.53
N ARG A 79 9.92 -23.14 -0.13
CA ARG A 79 10.35 -24.27 -0.97
C ARG A 79 9.88 -24.09 -2.43
N PRO A 80 10.64 -23.38 -3.28
CA PRO A 80 10.32 -23.28 -4.71
C PRO A 80 10.39 -24.65 -5.39
N LYS A 81 9.39 -24.97 -6.22
CA LYS A 81 9.21 -26.25 -6.91
C LYS A 81 9.86 -26.21 -8.31
N GLY A 82 11.18 -26.15 -8.34
CA GLY A 82 11.97 -26.36 -9.56
C GLY A 82 11.67 -25.33 -10.68
N PRO A 83 11.70 -25.73 -11.97
CA PRO A 83 11.73 -24.81 -13.11
C PRO A 83 10.55 -23.83 -13.22
N VAL A 84 9.39 -24.15 -12.62
CA VAL A 84 8.20 -23.29 -12.68
C VAL A 84 8.35 -22.07 -11.77
N ASP A 85 9.03 -22.23 -10.64
CA ASP A 85 9.27 -21.17 -9.66
C ASP A 85 10.53 -20.36 -9.93
N HIS A 86 11.44 -20.95 -10.69
CA HIS A 86 12.59 -20.28 -11.25
C HIS A 86 12.18 -19.44 -12.47
N THR A 87 11.41 -18.39 -12.22
CA THR A 87 10.81 -17.53 -13.26
C THR A 87 11.19 -16.07 -13.12
N ARG A 88 11.17 -15.35 -14.25
CA ARG A 88 11.38 -13.90 -14.29
C ARG A 88 10.08 -13.10 -14.18
N THR A 89 8.93 -13.75 -14.33
CA THR A 89 7.61 -13.11 -14.36
C THR A 89 6.69 -13.77 -13.32
N PRO A 90 7.01 -13.65 -12.01
CA PRO A 90 6.23 -14.28 -10.96
C PRO A 90 4.86 -13.61 -10.79
N GLY A 91 3.79 -14.39 -10.92
CA GLY A 91 2.43 -13.90 -10.63
C GLY A 91 2.02 -14.17 -9.18
N MET A 92 0.72 -14.01 -8.91
CA MET A 92 0.10 -14.29 -7.60
C MET A 92 0.40 -15.70 -7.04
N GLY A 93 0.64 -16.70 -7.90
CA GLY A 93 1.02 -18.04 -7.46
C GLY A 93 2.34 -18.08 -6.68
N ALA A 94 3.25 -17.13 -6.91
CA ALA A 94 4.49 -16.98 -6.16
C ALA A 94 4.22 -16.43 -4.75
N ALA A 95 3.29 -15.48 -4.60
CA ALA A 95 2.84 -14.99 -3.30
C ALA A 95 2.24 -16.11 -2.45
N THR A 96 1.36 -16.93 -3.05
CA THR A 96 0.75 -18.10 -2.38
C THR A 96 1.80 -19.04 -1.80
N LYS A 97 2.94 -19.22 -2.46
CA LYS A 97 4.03 -20.09 -1.98
C LYS A 97 4.81 -19.48 -0.83
N LEU A 98 5.04 -18.18 -0.86
CA LEU A 98 5.68 -17.45 0.23
C LEU A 98 4.82 -17.40 1.49
N PHE A 99 3.50 -17.49 1.36
CA PHE A 99 2.57 -17.63 2.49
C PHE A 99 2.61 -19.00 3.17
N ILE A 100 3.08 -20.05 2.49
CA ILE A 100 3.10 -21.40 3.06
C ILE A 100 4.05 -21.40 4.26
N ASN A 101 3.50 -21.69 5.43
CA ASN A 101 4.21 -21.73 6.70
C ASN A 101 5.04 -20.48 6.99
N ILE A 102 4.57 -19.29 6.55
CA ILE A 102 5.28 -18.04 6.83
C ILE A 102 5.48 -17.89 8.35
N PRO A 103 6.74 -17.75 8.83
CA PRO A 103 6.99 -17.66 10.26
C PRO A 103 6.38 -16.37 10.83
N THR A 104 6.01 -16.38 12.11
CA THR A 104 5.50 -15.19 12.79
C THR A 104 6.50 -14.03 12.84
N SER A 105 7.80 -14.35 12.73
CA SER A 105 8.92 -13.41 12.65
C SER A 105 9.41 -13.18 11.22
N ALA A 106 8.59 -13.45 10.20
CA ALA A 106 9.00 -13.25 8.81
C ALA A 106 9.44 -11.80 8.55
N SER A 107 10.68 -11.64 8.14
CA SER A 107 11.33 -10.36 7.89
C SER A 107 12.24 -10.43 6.67
N TYR A 108 12.58 -9.25 6.18
CA TYR A 108 13.55 -9.07 5.11
C TYR A 108 14.86 -8.55 5.67
N ASP A 109 15.95 -8.98 5.06
CA ASP A 109 17.23 -8.34 5.17
C ASP A 109 17.24 -7.06 4.31
N LEU A 110 16.85 -5.94 4.92
CA LEU A 110 16.76 -4.64 4.24
C LEU A 110 18.14 -4.13 3.79
N GLU A 111 19.22 -4.51 4.47
CA GLU A 111 20.58 -4.16 4.05
C GLU A 111 20.96 -4.88 2.75
N LYS A 112 20.49 -6.12 2.56
CA LYS A 112 20.62 -6.82 1.28
C LYS A 112 19.72 -6.23 0.19
N LEU A 113 18.52 -5.77 0.54
CA LEU A 113 17.60 -5.15 -0.42
C LEU A 113 18.12 -3.80 -0.90
N LEU A 114 18.51 -2.93 0.02
CA LEU A 114 19.00 -1.57 -0.24
C LEU A 114 20.26 -1.32 0.61
N PRO A 115 21.46 -1.64 0.10
CA PRO A 115 22.71 -1.51 0.87
C PRO A 115 23.03 -0.10 1.39
N GLY A 116 22.37 0.92 0.85
CA GLY A 116 22.48 2.31 1.30
C GLY A 116 21.63 2.67 2.51
N ILE A 117 20.69 1.80 2.92
CA ILE A 117 19.79 2.01 4.06
C ILE A 117 20.30 1.23 5.26
N LYS A 118 20.58 1.93 6.36
CA LYS A 118 20.84 1.28 7.64
C LYS A 118 19.51 0.78 8.21
N ALA A 119 19.37 -0.52 8.38
CA ALA A 119 18.12 -1.12 8.81
C ALA A 119 17.76 -0.70 10.25
N ASP A 120 16.73 0.14 10.39
CA ASP A 120 15.96 0.31 11.62
C ASP A 120 14.45 0.37 11.29
N GLU A 121 13.58 0.25 12.31
CA GLU A 121 12.12 0.25 12.11
C GLU A 121 11.60 1.51 11.41
N LYS A 122 12.33 2.63 11.49
CA LYS A 122 11.96 3.90 10.83
C LYS A 122 12.30 3.92 9.35
N SER A 123 13.06 2.93 8.88
CA SER A 123 13.57 2.87 7.51
C SER A 123 12.58 2.28 6.51
N PHE A 124 11.47 1.66 6.95
CA PHE A 124 10.52 1.02 6.04
C PHE A 124 9.82 1.98 5.05
N PRO A 125 9.33 3.17 5.46
CA PRO A 125 8.86 4.17 4.51
C PRO A 125 9.96 4.58 3.52
N LEU A 126 11.20 4.75 4.00
CA LEU A 126 12.36 5.07 3.16
C LEU A 126 12.68 3.95 2.16
N VAL A 127 12.43 2.69 2.50
CA VAL A 127 12.54 1.57 1.56
C VAL A 127 11.57 1.79 0.40
N PHE A 128 10.30 2.04 0.67
CA PHE A 128 9.31 2.29 -0.40
C PHE A 128 9.65 3.53 -1.24
N ASP A 129 10.08 4.63 -0.61
CA ASP A 129 10.50 5.83 -1.33
C ASP A 129 11.71 5.56 -2.24
N THR A 130 12.67 4.76 -1.77
CA THR A 130 13.87 4.39 -2.54
C THR A 130 13.50 3.45 -3.68
N ILE A 131 12.66 2.44 -3.44
CA ILE A 131 12.16 1.54 -4.48
C ILE A 131 11.39 2.34 -5.54
N LEU A 132 10.55 3.29 -5.14
CA LEU A 132 9.85 4.16 -6.08
C LEU A 132 10.82 5.02 -6.89
N HIS A 133 11.85 5.59 -6.25
CA HIS A 133 12.88 6.34 -6.95
C HIS A 133 13.58 5.49 -8.03
N SER A 134 13.96 4.26 -7.69
CA SER A 134 14.52 3.29 -8.63
C SER A 134 13.57 2.96 -9.78
N ALA A 135 12.27 2.77 -9.48
CA ALA A 135 11.26 2.53 -10.49
C ALA A 135 11.11 3.71 -11.46
N ASN A 136 11.04 4.94 -10.94
CA ASN A 136 10.93 6.15 -11.76
C ASN A 136 12.17 6.36 -12.64
N ASN A 137 13.38 6.04 -12.12
CA ASN A 137 14.61 6.07 -12.92
C ASN A 137 14.59 5.06 -14.07
N ALA A 138 14.03 3.87 -13.85
CA ALA A 138 13.85 2.86 -14.88
C ALA A 138 12.77 3.27 -15.90
N ILE A 139 11.62 3.78 -15.44
CA ILE A 139 10.53 4.28 -16.30
C ILE A 139 11.04 5.38 -17.24
N ALA A 140 11.94 6.25 -16.78
CA ALA A 140 12.51 7.30 -17.61
C ALA A 140 13.28 6.76 -18.83
N GLN A 141 13.78 5.52 -18.79
CA GLN A 141 14.54 4.92 -19.90
C GLN A 141 13.66 4.34 -21.01
N ASP A 142 14.32 3.99 -22.11
CA ASP A 142 13.76 3.13 -23.15
C ASP A 142 13.82 1.65 -22.72
N LYS A 143 12.94 0.81 -23.27
CA LYS A 143 12.82 -0.66 -22.99
C LYS A 143 12.15 -1.05 -21.67
N VAL A 144 11.53 -0.10 -20.96
CA VAL A 144 10.63 -0.47 -19.87
C VAL A 144 9.49 -1.34 -20.40
N SER A 145 9.10 -2.36 -19.66
CA SER A 145 8.06 -3.31 -20.06
C SER A 145 6.74 -2.93 -19.40
N LYS A 146 5.67 -2.80 -20.21
CA LYS A 146 4.32 -2.48 -19.72
C LYS A 146 3.84 -3.55 -18.75
N ASP A 147 3.97 -4.82 -19.11
CA ASP A 147 3.54 -5.95 -18.29
C ASP A 147 4.23 -5.94 -16.91
N ASP A 148 5.52 -5.63 -16.85
CA ASP A 148 6.25 -5.59 -15.57
C ASP A 148 5.85 -4.40 -14.69
N LEU A 149 5.52 -3.26 -15.30
CA LEU A 149 4.96 -2.11 -14.58
C LEU A 149 3.57 -2.43 -14.04
N GLU A 150 2.70 -3.05 -14.84
CA GLU A 150 1.37 -3.48 -14.41
C GLU A 150 1.46 -4.49 -13.26
N GLN A 151 2.40 -5.43 -13.33
CA GLN A 151 2.66 -6.35 -12.22
C GLN A 151 3.20 -5.62 -10.98
N ALA A 152 4.11 -4.66 -11.12
CA ALA A 152 4.58 -3.85 -10.00
C ALA A 152 3.42 -3.10 -9.32
N VAL A 153 2.53 -2.48 -10.11
CA VAL A 153 1.31 -1.82 -9.63
C VAL A 153 0.41 -2.82 -8.90
N ALA A 154 0.11 -3.95 -9.50
CA ALA A 154 -0.76 -4.96 -8.90
C ALA A 154 -0.22 -5.47 -7.56
N MET A 155 1.10 -5.69 -7.46
CA MET A 155 1.72 -6.16 -6.22
C MET A 155 1.75 -5.07 -5.15
N ALA A 156 2.01 -3.81 -5.52
CA ALA A 156 1.91 -2.67 -4.61
C ALA A 156 0.46 -2.49 -4.10
N GLN A 157 -0.55 -2.68 -4.94
CA GLN A 157 -1.97 -2.66 -4.54
C GLN A 157 -2.30 -3.76 -3.53
N GLN A 158 -1.84 -4.99 -3.75
CA GLN A 158 -2.05 -6.09 -2.78
C GLN A 158 -1.33 -5.84 -1.46
N ALA A 159 -0.09 -5.33 -1.51
CA ALA A 159 0.66 -4.94 -0.31
C ALA A 159 -0.07 -3.83 0.46
N LYS A 160 -0.55 -2.78 -0.22
CA LYS A 160 -1.35 -1.70 0.37
C LYS A 160 -2.58 -2.29 1.06
N LYS A 161 -3.39 -3.08 0.33
CA LYS A 161 -4.60 -3.72 0.84
C LYS A 161 -4.33 -4.56 2.09
N ALA A 162 -3.23 -5.29 2.14
CA ALA A 162 -2.85 -6.09 3.30
C ALA A 162 -2.42 -5.24 4.52
N ARG A 163 -1.88 -4.04 4.29
CA ARG A 163 -1.45 -3.09 5.33
C ARG A 163 -2.52 -2.09 5.79
N THR A 164 -3.58 -1.90 5.01
CA THR A 164 -4.66 -0.95 5.35
C THR A 164 -5.47 -1.28 6.60
N PRO A 165 -5.85 -2.55 6.93
CA PRO A 165 -6.82 -2.82 7.99
C PRO A 165 -6.47 -2.23 9.37
N PRO A 166 -5.22 -2.31 9.88
CA PRO A 166 -4.85 -1.66 11.14
C PRO A 166 -5.00 -0.14 11.11
N ILE A 167 -4.72 0.50 9.97
CA ILE A 167 -4.88 1.95 9.78
C ILE A 167 -6.35 2.32 9.65
N PHE A 168 -7.13 1.51 8.96
CA PHE A 168 -8.55 1.76 8.77
C PHE A 168 -9.32 1.73 10.10
N ALA A 169 -8.98 0.83 11.01
CA ALA A 169 -9.56 0.82 12.35
C ALA A 169 -9.32 2.15 13.11
N LEU A 170 -8.14 2.76 12.92
CA LEU A 170 -7.81 4.06 13.51
C LEU A 170 -8.55 5.20 12.83
N GLN A 171 -8.67 5.16 11.49
CA GLN A 171 -9.48 6.12 10.74
C GLN A 171 -10.94 6.09 11.19
N GLN A 172 -11.51 4.90 11.39
CA GLN A 172 -12.86 4.72 11.91
C GLN A 172 -13.02 5.35 13.30
N ALA A 173 -12.13 5.02 14.24
CA ALA A 173 -12.17 5.56 15.59
C ALA A 173 -12.04 7.10 15.59
N SER A 174 -11.17 7.64 14.73
CA SER A 174 -10.99 9.09 14.57
C SER A 174 -12.22 9.77 13.99
N LEU A 175 -12.84 9.17 12.95
CA LEU A 175 -14.06 9.68 12.36
C LEU A 175 -15.21 9.66 13.36
N GLU A 176 -15.41 8.52 14.03
CA GLU A 176 -16.41 8.36 15.09
C GLU A 176 -16.24 9.40 16.20
N SER A 177 -14.99 9.66 16.62
CA SER A 177 -14.72 10.71 17.61
C SER A 177 -15.05 12.13 17.12
N ARG A 178 -14.92 12.41 15.82
CA ARG A 178 -15.24 13.74 15.25
C ARG A 178 -16.73 13.97 15.08
N ILE A 179 -17.44 12.99 14.53
CA ILE A 179 -18.85 13.15 14.16
C ILE A 179 -19.82 12.63 15.24
N GLY A 180 -19.30 11.87 16.20
CA GLY A 180 -20.07 11.21 17.25
C GLY A 180 -20.66 9.88 16.80
N ALA A 181 -20.85 8.96 17.75
CA ALA A 181 -21.35 7.61 17.50
C ALA A 181 -22.70 7.57 16.75
N ASP A 182 -23.62 8.48 17.07
CA ASP A 182 -24.94 8.52 16.43
C ASP A 182 -24.86 8.83 14.93
N ALA A 183 -24.01 9.80 14.55
CA ALA A 183 -23.80 10.14 13.14
C ALA A 183 -22.93 9.10 12.42
N TYR A 184 -21.98 8.48 13.14
CA TYR A 184 -21.13 7.43 12.60
C TYR A 184 -21.91 6.19 12.12
N ARG A 185 -23.09 5.92 12.70
CA ARG A 185 -23.99 4.84 12.22
C ARG A 185 -24.47 5.02 10.78
N LEU A 186 -24.39 6.21 10.22
CA LEU A 186 -24.75 6.51 8.83
C LEU A 186 -23.58 6.23 7.86
N VAL A 187 -22.37 6.07 8.38
CA VAL A 187 -21.16 5.83 7.58
C VAL A 187 -21.17 4.42 7.03
N GLN A 188 -21.08 4.32 5.70
CA GLN A 188 -21.00 3.07 4.98
C GLN A 188 -19.52 2.67 4.81
N LEU A 189 -19.23 1.39 4.97
CA LEU A 189 -17.87 0.84 4.94
C LEU A 189 -17.75 -0.24 3.85
N GLU A 190 -16.54 -0.42 3.32
CA GLU A 190 -16.19 -1.51 2.41
C GLU A 190 -14.84 -2.11 2.75
N GLY A 191 -14.80 -3.35 3.25
CA GLY A 191 -13.55 -4.05 3.53
C GLY A 191 -12.61 -3.26 4.45
N SER A 192 -11.73 -2.46 3.85
CA SER A 192 -10.77 -1.57 4.50
C SER A 192 -10.87 -0.09 4.08
N GLY A 193 -12.04 0.38 3.64
CA GLY A 193 -12.28 1.75 3.17
C GLY A 193 -13.70 2.28 3.46
N PHE A 194 -13.90 3.57 3.24
CA PHE A 194 -15.20 4.24 3.41
C PHE A 194 -15.94 4.33 2.08
N LYS A 195 -17.26 4.15 2.13
CA LYS A 195 -18.18 4.33 0.99
C LYS A 195 -18.81 5.72 1.07
N TRP A 196 -18.10 6.75 0.62
CA TRP A 196 -18.52 8.14 0.84
C TRP A 196 -19.80 8.51 0.10
N LEU A 197 -19.98 8.02 -1.13
CA LEU A 197 -21.20 8.26 -1.91
C LEU A 197 -22.41 7.71 -1.16
N GLU A 198 -22.37 6.43 -0.78
CA GLU A 198 -23.45 5.77 -0.05
C GLU A 198 -23.66 6.38 1.35
N THR A 199 -22.58 6.85 1.98
CA THR A 199 -22.66 7.59 3.26
C THR A 199 -23.41 8.91 3.07
N PHE A 200 -23.11 9.68 2.02
CA PHE A 200 -23.78 10.95 1.77
C PHE A 200 -25.24 10.77 1.34
N ASP A 201 -25.55 9.69 0.62
CA ASP A 201 -26.92 9.32 0.26
C ASP A 201 -27.74 8.92 1.51
N GLU A 202 -27.16 8.15 2.43
CA GLU A 202 -27.86 7.78 3.68
C GLU A 202 -28.13 9.02 4.55
N ILE A 203 -27.20 9.98 4.59
CA ILE A 203 -27.41 11.26 5.28
C ILE A 203 -28.60 12.02 4.67
N ASP A 204 -28.71 12.09 3.34
CA ASP A 204 -29.85 12.75 2.67
C ASP A 204 -31.17 11.99 2.88
N SER A 205 -31.10 10.67 2.93
CA SER A 205 -32.22 9.79 3.26
C SER A 205 -32.78 10.10 4.66
N GLU A 206 -31.92 10.31 5.66
CA GLU A 206 -32.35 10.65 7.03
C GLU A 206 -32.93 12.07 7.14
N VAL A 207 -32.52 13.00 6.27
CA VAL A 207 -33.20 14.30 6.12
C VAL A 207 -34.61 14.13 5.56
N THR A 208 -34.75 13.33 4.52
CA THR A 208 -36.05 13.05 3.88
C THR A 208 -37.02 12.35 4.85
N LYS A 209 -36.49 11.47 5.71
CA LYS A 209 -37.25 10.79 6.78
C LYS A 209 -37.56 11.70 7.99
N GLY A 210 -37.09 12.95 8.00
CA GLY A 210 -37.31 13.92 9.07
C GLY A 210 -36.54 13.63 10.37
N LYS A 211 -35.57 12.72 10.34
CA LYS A 211 -34.76 12.35 11.51
C LYS A 211 -33.52 13.24 11.66
N LEU A 212 -33.08 13.86 10.58
CA LEU A 212 -31.99 14.84 10.57
C LEU A 212 -32.48 16.15 9.93
N THR A 213 -32.04 17.30 10.44
CA THR A 213 -32.34 18.59 9.80
C THR A 213 -31.40 18.83 8.62
N ALA A 214 -31.84 19.56 7.60
CA ALA A 214 -30.98 19.92 6.46
C ALA A 214 -29.69 20.65 6.89
N VAL A 215 -29.78 21.51 7.92
CA VAL A 215 -28.62 22.23 8.48
C VAL A 215 -27.64 21.27 9.17
N ALA A 216 -28.16 20.32 9.97
CA ALA A 216 -27.33 19.32 10.63
C ALA A 216 -26.67 18.37 9.62
N ALA A 217 -27.40 17.95 8.59
CA ALA A 217 -26.88 17.13 7.50
C ALA A 217 -25.77 17.84 6.72
N ALA A 218 -25.97 19.10 6.35
CA ALA A 218 -24.95 19.89 5.66
C ALA A 218 -23.67 20.02 6.51
N LYS A 219 -23.80 20.28 7.81
CA LYS A 219 -22.67 20.35 8.74
C LYS A 219 -21.96 19.00 8.91
N LEU A 220 -22.70 17.91 8.95
CA LEU A 220 -22.15 16.56 9.04
C LEU A 220 -21.35 16.21 7.78
N LYS A 221 -21.93 16.42 6.59
CA LYS A 221 -21.26 16.22 5.31
C LYS A 221 -19.98 17.04 5.20
N GLU A 222 -20.02 18.30 5.63
CA GLU A 222 -18.82 19.14 5.65
C GLU A 222 -17.76 18.62 6.62
N THR A 223 -18.16 18.18 7.82
CA THR A 223 -17.21 17.56 8.77
C THR A 223 -16.55 16.30 8.20
N ILE A 224 -17.32 15.46 7.49
CA ILE A 224 -16.81 14.26 6.82
C ILE A 224 -15.84 14.63 5.70
N ARG A 225 -16.17 15.63 4.87
CA ARG A 225 -15.25 16.16 3.84
C ARG A 225 -13.96 16.72 4.44
N GLN A 226 -14.06 17.46 5.54
CA GLN A 226 -12.85 17.94 6.23
C GLN A 226 -12.05 16.77 6.82
N PHE A 227 -12.70 15.70 7.29
CA PHE A 227 -12.01 14.50 7.75
C PHE A 227 -11.22 13.82 6.63
N SER A 228 -11.79 13.60 5.44
CA SER A 228 -11.04 12.98 4.33
C SER A 228 -9.77 13.77 3.97
N LEU A 229 -9.77 15.09 4.19
CA LEU A 229 -8.62 15.96 3.98
C LEU A 229 -7.63 16.04 5.15
N THR A 230 -8.05 15.71 6.38
CA THR A 230 -7.27 16.01 7.60
C THR A 230 -7.13 14.86 8.59
N TYR A 231 -7.68 13.67 8.30
CA TYR A 231 -7.65 12.51 9.18
C TYR A 231 -6.22 12.15 9.61
N GLU A 232 -5.24 12.47 8.77
CA GLU A 232 -3.83 12.26 9.08
C GLU A 232 -3.45 12.98 10.37
N HIS A 233 -3.79 14.26 10.53
CA HIS A 233 -3.50 15.02 11.75
C HIS A 233 -4.15 14.42 13.00
N ASP A 234 -5.33 13.80 12.85
CA ASP A 234 -6.02 13.16 13.96
C ASP A 234 -5.37 11.82 14.34
N ILE A 235 -4.86 11.06 13.37
CA ILE A 235 -4.16 9.79 13.59
C ILE A 235 -2.71 10.01 14.05
N LEU A 236 -2.11 11.16 13.71
CA LEU A 236 -0.76 11.58 14.13
C LEU A 236 -0.64 11.84 15.65
N GLY A 237 -1.72 11.73 16.43
CA GLY A 237 -1.68 11.73 17.90
C GLY A 237 -1.39 10.36 18.53
N GLY A 238 -1.26 9.29 17.72
CA GLY A 238 -1.05 7.91 18.19
C GLY A 238 0.42 7.52 18.45
N ASP A 239 0.65 6.29 18.90
CA ASP A 239 2.00 5.77 19.19
C ASP A 239 2.86 5.64 17.91
N LEU A 240 4.20 5.68 18.06
CA LEU A 240 5.18 5.57 16.95
C LEU A 240 4.92 4.43 15.93
N PRO A 241 4.50 3.20 16.32
CA PRO A 241 4.20 2.14 15.34
C PRO A 241 3.06 2.51 14.39
N THR A 242 2.04 3.23 14.88
CA THR A 242 0.91 3.72 14.10
C THR A 242 1.36 4.69 13.01
N HIS A 243 2.28 5.60 13.35
CA HIS A 243 2.88 6.52 12.39
C HIS A 243 3.61 5.79 11.27
N THR A 244 4.41 4.78 11.63
CA THR A 244 5.17 4.01 10.64
C THR A 244 4.25 3.23 9.70
N HIS A 245 3.20 2.58 10.22
CA HIS A 245 2.22 1.89 9.38
C HIS A 245 1.47 2.83 8.43
N LEU A 246 1.08 4.02 8.89
CA LEU A 246 0.42 5.03 8.05
C LEU A 246 1.36 5.49 6.93
N ASN A 247 2.61 5.78 7.26
CA ASN A 247 3.61 6.20 6.27
C ASN A 247 3.90 5.11 5.23
N ILE A 248 3.90 3.83 5.62
CA ILE A 248 4.03 2.73 4.65
C ILE A 248 2.85 2.69 3.68
N VAL A 249 1.60 2.77 4.18
CA VAL A 249 0.40 2.78 3.32
C VAL A 249 0.42 3.96 2.35
N LYS A 250 0.88 5.12 2.80
CA LYS A 250 1.08 6.30 1.95
C LYS A 250 2.15 6.08 0.89
N ALA A 251 3.33 5.60 1.27
CA ALA A 251 4.42 5.35 0.33
C ALA A 251 4.00 4.34 -0.76
N LEU A 252 3.22 3.31 -0.40
CA LEU A 252 2.60 2.38 -1.34
C LEU A 252 1.59 3.08 -2.26
N ALA A 253 0.73 3.94 -1.74
CA ALA A 253 -0.22 4.71 -2.55
C ALA A 253 0.50 5.64 -3.54
N THR A 254 1.52 6.38 -3.09
CA THR A 254 2.39 7.21 -3.94
C THR A 254 3.07 6.37 -5.02
N SER A 255 3.54 5.18 -4.66
CA SER A 255 4.15 4.25 -5.62
C SER A 255 3.15 3.81 -6.69
N ILE A 256 1.94 3.40 -6.30
CA ILE A 256 0.88 3.01 -7.24
C ILE A 256 0.58 4.15 -8.21
N THR A 257 0.30 5.36 -7.71
CA THR A 257 -0.01 6.52 -8.56
C THR A 257 1.12 6.85 -9.53
N SER A 258 2.37 6.86 -9.06
CA SER A 258 3.53 7.19 -9.89
C SER A 258 3.77 6.14 -10.98
N LEU A 259 3.64 4.85 -10.65
CA LEU A 259 3.81 3.76 -11.62
C LEU A 259 2.68 3.75 -12.65
N THR A 260 1.43 3.93 -12.23
CA THR A 260 0.27 4.03 -13.14
C THR A 260 0.42 5.20 -14.10
N ARG A 261 0.81 6.37 -13.62
CA ARG A 261 1.11 7.52 -14.48
C ARG A 261 2.27 7.23 -15.45
N GLY A 262 3.30 6.53 -14.98
CA GLY A 262 4.40 6.06 -15.84
C GLY A 262 3.91 5.14 -16.97
N ILE A 263 2.93 4.27 -16.71
CA ILE A 263 2.30 3.43 -17.73
C ILE A 263 1.55 4.31 -18.75
N GLU A 264 0.70 5.23 -18.28
CA GLU A 264 -0.10 6.13 -19.14
C GLU A 264 0.79 7.00 -20.04
N GLU A 265 1.88 7.55 -19.50
CA GLU A 265 2.81 8.42 -20.23
C GLU A 265 3.67 7.65 -21.26
N LYS A 266 4.12 6.43 -20.94
CA LYS A 266 4.99 5.62 -21.81
C LYS A 266 4.24 4.74 -22.81
N PHE A 267 3.02 4.34 -22.47
CA PHE A 267 2.19 3.44 -23.26
C PHE A 267 0.79 4.05 -23.44
N PRO A 268 0.67 5.21 -24.11
CA PRO A 268 -0.62 5.80 -24.37
C PRO A 268 -1.50 4.79 -25.12
N SER A 269 -2.73 4.60 -24.65
CA SER A 269 -3.70 3.76 -25.32
C SER A 269 -3.87 4.27 -26.76
N SER A 270 -3.63 3.42 -27.75
CA SER A 270 -4.09 3.71 -29.11
C SER A 270 -5.61 3.80 -29.09
N ASP A 271 -6.17 4.86 -29.70
CA ASP A 271 -7.58 5.30 -29.66
C ASP A 271 -8.66 4.29 -30.13
N ASP A 272 -8.42 2.97 -30.15
CA ASP A 272 -9.34 1.97 -30.70
C ASP A 272 -9.62 0.74 -29.81
N ASP A 273 -9.23 0.73 -28.54
CA ASP A 273 -9.70 -0.31 -27.61
C ASP A 273 -10.32 0.29 -26.36
N SER A 274 -11.65 0.15 -26.29
CA SER A 274 -12.48 0.27 -25.10
C SER A 274 -12.01 -0.71 -24.02
N SER A 275 -10.94 -0.36 -23.32
CA SER A 275 -10.53 -0.96 -22.07
C SER A 275 -10.96 -0.01 -20.95
N GLU A 276 -11.74 -0.56 -20.01
CA GLU A 276 -12.28 0.15 -18.86
C GLU A 276 -11.20 1.04 -18.23
N SER A 277 -11.49 2.34 -18.17
CA SER A 277 -10.67 3.32 -17.48
C SER A 277 -10.44 2.85 -16.04
N TRP A 278 -9.18 2.54 -15.70
CA TRP A 278 -8.77 2.36 -14.31
C TRP A 278 -8.59 3.75 -13.71
N PRO A 279 -9.43 4.19 -12.76
CA PRO A 279 -9.21 5.49 -12.13
C PRO A 279 -7.97 5.38 -11.24
N SER A 280 -6.97 6.21 -11.54
CA SER A 280 -5.86 6.50 -10.65
C SER A 280 -6.31 7.59 -9.67
N SER A 281 -5.94 7.42 -8.40
CA SER A 281 -6.21 8.31 -7.25
C SER A 281 -7.51 8.03 -6.45
N GLU A 282 -7.43 7.10 -5.50
CA GLU A 282 -8.38 7.02 -4.36
C GLU A 282 -8.33 8.25 -3.43
N CYS A 283 -7.70 9.36 -3.84
CA CYS A 283 -7.65 10.60 -3.06
C CYS A 283 -7.92 11.87 -3.88
N GLU A 284 -7.86 11.86 -5.22
CA GLU A 284 -8.27 13.03 -6.01
C GLU A 284 -9.61 12.81 -6.73
N ASP A 285 -9.98 11.58 -7.09
CA ASP A 285 -11.22 11.32 -7.84
C ASP A 285 -12.50 11.11 -6.99
N GLU A 286 -12.40 11.02 -5.66
CA GLU A 286 -13.59 10.89 -4.80
C GLU A 286 -14.35 12.22 -4.57
N PHE A 287 -13.85 13.34 -5.09
CA PHE A 287 -14.45 14.68 -4.90
C PHE A 287 -14.64 15.51 -6.19
N SER A 288 -14.41 14.92 -7.35
CA SER A 288 -14.59 15.59 -8.65
C SER A 288 -16.07 15.75 -9.01
N TYR A 289 -16.68 16.85 -8.57
CA TYR A 289 -18.02 17.26 -9.00
C TYR A 289 -17.99 17.82 -10.43
N SER A 290 -18.81 17.25 -11.32
CA SER A 290 -19.39 18.00 -12.44
C SER A 290 -20.53 18.87 -11.89
N SER A 291 -20.30 20.17 -11.75
CA SER A 291 -21.34 21.15 -11.46
C SER A 291 -22.21 21.36 -12.71
N SER A 292 -23.33 20.63 -12.83
CA SER A 292 -24.40 20.99 -13.75
C SER A 292 -25.32 22.00 -13.07
N SER A 293 -25.02 23.28 -13.25
CA SER A 293 -25.95 24.36 -12.95
C SER A 293 -27.15 24.27 -13.90
N SER A 294 -28.31 23.91 -13.35
CA SER A 294 -29.62 24.05 -13.98
C SER A 294 -29.96 25.54 -14.10
N SER A 295 -29.71 26.14 -15.27
CA SER A 295 -30.37 27.40 -15.63
C SER A 295 -31.74 27.10 -16.21
N SER A 296 -32.74 27.05 -15.35
CA SER A 296 -34.13 27.30 -15.74
C SER A 296 -34.26 28.77 -16.16
N GLY A 297 -34.41 29.02 -17.45
CA GLY A 297 -34.76 30.32 -18.01
C GLY A 297 -35.90 30.13 -19.00
N SER A 298 -37.12 30.27 -18.50
CA SER A 298 -38.31 30.54 -19.30
C SER A 298 -38.41 32.05 -19.50
N ASP A 299 -38.23 32.50 -20.73
CA ASP A 299 -39.05 33.48 -21.48
C ASP A 299 -38.45 33.73 -22.86
#